data_AF-A0A4R8LSI2-F1
#
_entry.id   AF-A0A4R8LSI2-F1
#
_cell.length_a   1.000
_cell.length_b   1.000
_cell.length_c   1.000
_cell.angle_alpha   90.00
_cell.angle_beta   90.00
_cell.angle_gamma   90.00
#
_symmetry.space_group_name_H-M   'P 1'
#
loop_
_entity.id
_entity.type
_entity.pdbx_description
1 polymer ?
#
loop_
_entity_poly.entity_id
_entity_poly.type
_entity_poly.pdbx_seq_one_letter_code
_entity_poly.pdbx_strand_id
1 'polypeptide(L)'
;MEANLLRRLYAHTREWGRAQRGIDLLRLAAEALQALGQIDTGCFIYRKRGIETDFVPQPAEAFAPWGAFQDDARFVSGLRSLFETSLTLDVPTERWLLAEDIPNLSLVELVRGHGLLELGVWPIYSREEVRGAIIVARTRPANRITAEMSNALVDACAAQVSLALDMIMALRIAEHASQRDLLTGAWNRRGIESRIGHFINSRSRLQDRQHVILGLVDVDNFKEINDTYGHPTGDRVLRNIVHAMRACVETHGLIGRLGGDEFIVLCQSNWHWHEFMLQIQSAVANRANGLYAISVGGAEWGIDGTTFEACYAKADERLYANKRARKQAAMHR
;
A
#
# COMPACT_ATOMS: atom_id res chain seq x y z
N MET A 1 3.41 -40.69 15.08
CA MET A 1 3.28 -40.06 13.75
C MET A 1 2.99 -38.56 13.89
N GLU A 2 2.04 -38.18 14.76
CA GLU A 2 1.69 -36.77 15.07
C GLU A 2 2.87 -35.90 15.56
N ALA A 3 3.74 -36.42 16.43
CA ALA A 3 4.88 -35.63 16.93
C ALA A 3 5.89 -35.22 15.84
N ASN A 4 6.01 -35.99 14.75
CA ASN A 4 6.89 -35.65 13.63
C ASN A 4 6.23 -34.64 12.69
N LEU A 5 4.91 -34.74 12.49
CA LEU A 5 4.12 -33.77 11.74
C LEU A 5 4.16 -32.39 12.41
N LEU A 6 3.93 -32.33 13.73
CA LEU A 6 4.00 -31.10 14.51
C LEU A 6 5.39 -30.46 14.45
N ARG A 7 6.47 -31.25 14.53
CA ARG A 7 7.85 -30.73 14.36
C ARG A 7 8.08 -30.16 12.97
N ARG A 8 7.58 -30.82 11.92
CA ARG A 8 7.69 -30.34 10.53
C ARG A 8 6.87 -29.07 10.29
N LEU A 9 5.65 -29.02 10.83
CA LEU A 9 4.82 -27.81 10.80
C LEU A 9 5.52 -26.67 11.54
N TYR A 10 6.06 -26.93 12.73
CA TYR A 10 6.82 -25.94 13.50
C TYR A 10 8.04 -25.41 12.73
N ALA A 11 8.78 -26.29 12.03
CA ALA A 11 9.90 -25.87 11.18
C ALA A 11 9.45 -24.90 10.07
N HIS A 12 8.34 -25.18 9.39
CA HIS A 12 7.78 -24.28 8.36
C HIS A 12 7.34 -22.94 8.97
N THR A 13 6.67 -22.96 10.12
CA THR A 13 6.22 -21.71 10.79
C THR A 13 7.38 -20.78 11.19
N ARG A 14 8.59 -21.31 11.46
CA ARG A 14 9.78 -20.46 11.71
C ARG A 14 10.26 -19.75 10.44
N GLU A 15 10.09 -20.36 9.28
CA GLU A 15 10.43 -19.74 7.99
C GLU A 15 9.40 -18.68 7.61
N TRP A 16 8.13 -18.90 7.95
CA TRP A 16 7.05 -17.94 7.74
C TRP A 16 7.29 -16.63 8.49
N GLY A 17 7.84 -16.69 9.71
CA GLY A 17 8.22 -15.50 10.49
C GLY A 17 9.30 -14.63 9.84
N ARG A 18 9.97 -15.10 8.77
CA ARG A 18 10.94 -14.31 7.99
C ARG A 18 10.32 -13.62 6.78
N ALA A 19 9.07 -13.95 6.43
CA ALA A 19 8.40 -13.35 5.28
C ALA A 19 8.14 -11.86 5.53
N GLN A 20 8.72 -11.00 4.71
CA GLN A 20 8.51 -9.54 4.77
C GLN A 20 7.29 -9.09 3.96
N ARG A 21 6.79 -9.94 3.06
CA ARG A 21 5.61 -9.67 2.23
C ARG A 21 4.58 -10.77 2.41
N GLY A 22 3.30 -10.38 2.39
CA GLY A 22 2.20 -11.33 2.52
C GLY A 22 2.22 -12.42 1.44
N ILE A 23 2.63 -12.11 0.21
CA ILE A 23 2.69 -13.11 -0.87
C ILE A 23 3.69 -14.24 -0.60
N ASP A 24 4.83 -13.92 0.04
CA ASP A 24 5.87 -14.90 0.35
C ASP A 24 5.38 -15.84 1.47
N LEU A 25 4.70 -15.27 2.48
CA LEU A 25 4.02 -16.03 3.52
C LEU A 25 3.01 -17.02 2.93
N LEU A 26 2.14 -16.57 2.02
CA LEU A 26 1.12 -17.43 1.41
C LEU A 26 1.73 -18.57 0.59
N ARG A 27 2.86 -18.34 -0.10
CA ARG A 27 3.57 -19.40 -0.82
C ARG A 27 4.14 -20.45 0.12
N LEU A 28 4.83 -20.03 1.19
CA LEU A 28 5.37 -20.95 2.19
C LEU A 28 4.26 -21.74 2.89
N ALA A 29 3.09 -21.13 3.07
CA ALA A 29 1.91 -21.79 3.60
C ALA A 29 1.33 -22.84 2.63
N ALA A 30 1.26 -22.53 1.33
CA ALA A 30 0.86 -23.50 0.30
C ALA A 30 1.77 -24.74 0.31
N GLU A 31 3.09 -24.52 0.33
CA GLU A 31 4.10 -25.59 0.34
C GLU A 31 3.93 -26.51 1.55
N ALA A 32 3.68 -25.94 2.75
CA ALA A 32 3.44 -26.73 3.95
C ALA A 32 2.13 -27.54 3.87
N LEU A 33 1.05 -26.93 3.38
CA LEU A 33 -0.25 -27.60 3.22
C LEU A 33 -0.14 -28.77 2.23
N GLN A 34 0.56 -28.57 1.12
CA GLN A 34 0.80 -29.59 0.12
C GLN A 34 1.67 -30.74 0.66
N ALA A 35 2.77 -30.41 1.34
CA ALA A 35 3.73 -31.40 1.84
C ALA A 35 3.22 -32.20 3.05
N LEU A 36 2.42 -31.59 3.92
CA LEU A 36 2.01 -32.17 5.20
C LEU A 36 0.55 -32.65 5.22
N GLY A 37 -0.33 -32.03 4.42
CA GLY A 37 -1.78 -32.23 4.51
C GLY A 37 -2.37 -33.22 3.52
N GLN A 38 -1.58 -33.77 2.59
CA GLN A 38 -2.08 -34.48 1.40
C GLN A 38 -3.15 -33.65 0.66
N ILE A 39 -2.98 -32.33 0.66
CA ILE A 39 -3.86 -31.38 -0.02
C ILE A 39 -3.21 -31.10 -1.36
N ASP A 40 -3.65 -31.80 -2.39
CA ASP A 40 -3.02 -31.71 -3.71
C ASP A 40 -3.31 -30.38 -4.42
N THR A 41 -4.37 -29.67 -4.02
CA THR A 41 -4.89 -28.51 -4.74
C THR A 41 -5.40 -27.44 -3.77
N GLY A 42 -5.18 -26.16 -4.09
CA GLY A 42 -5.76 -25.06 -3.32
C GLY A 42 -5.23 -23.68 -3.71
N CYS A 43 -5.75 -22.65 -3.03
CA CYS A 43 -5.29 -21.27 -3.15
C CYS A 43 -5.70 -20.45 -1.91
N PHE A 44 -5.19 -19.23 -1.82
CA PHE A 44 -5.59 -18.26 -0.81
C PHE A 44 -6.36 -17.13 -1.46
N ILE A 45 -7.61 -16.89 -1.04
CA ILE A 45 -8.32 -15.66 -1.37
C ILE A 45 -8.02 -14.63 -0.30
N TYR A 46 -7.63 -13.43 -0.68
CA TYR A 46 -7.39 -12.37 0.29
C TYR A 46 -7.74 -10.99 -0.24
N ARG A 47 -8.30 -10.14 0.64
CA ARG A 47 -8.61 -8.74 0.37
C ARG A 47 -7.53 -7.83 0.95
N LYS A 48 -6.67 -7.27 0.10
CA LYS A 48 -5.61 -6.35 0.54
C LYS A 48 -6.23 -5.05 1.09
N ARG A 49 -5.76 -4.60 2.25
CA ARG A 49 -6.00 -3.23 2.74
C ARG A 49 -5.04 -2.31 1.98
N GLY A 50 -5.57 -1.45 1.12
CA GLY A 50 -4.75 -0.57 0.28
C GLY A 50 -4.07 0.54 1.10
N ILE A 51 -3.04 0.20 1.87
CA ILE A 51 -2.28 1.18 2.70
C ILE A 51 -1.77 2.34 1.83
N GLU A 52 -1.33 2.04 0.61
CA GLU A 52 -0.85 3.04 -0.35
C GLU A 52 -1.97 3.90 -0.96
N THR A 53 -3.22 3.46 -0.84
CA THR A 53 -4.44 4.11 -1.33
C THR A 53 -5.33 4.56 -0.17
N ASP A 54 -4.71 5.12 0.89
CA ASP A 54 -5.39 5.61 2.10
C ASP A 54 -6.38 4.61 2.72
N PHE A 55 -5.97 3.34 2.79
CA PHE A 55 -6.74 2.22 3.35
C PHE A 55 -8.00 1.84 2.59
N VAL A 56 -8.22 2.35 1.37
CA VAL A 56 -9.27 1.86 0.48
C VAL A 56 -9.05 0.35 0.22
N PRO A 57 -10.01 -0.53 0.54
CA PRO A 57 -9.88 -1.96 0.29
C PRO A 57 -9.76 -2.24 -1.21
N GLN A 58 -8.81 -3.09 -1.59
CA GLN A 58 -8.73 -3.59 -2.96
C GLN A 58 -9.71 -4.75 -3.15
N PRO A 59 -10.10 -5.09 -4.40
CA PRO A 59 -10.83 -6.32 -4.67
C PRO A 59 -10.11 -7.54 -4.10
N ALA A 60 -10.87 -8.56 -3.72
CA ALA A 60 -10.27 -9.83 -3.35
C ALA A 60 -9.59 -10.46 -4.57
N GLU A 61 -8.49 -11.16 -4.34
CA GLU A 61 -7.76 -11.88 -5.38
C GLU A 61 -7.33 -13.24 -4.85
N ALA A 62 -7.10 -14.19 -5.77
CA ALA A 62 -6.48 -15.46 -5.46
C ALA A 62 -4.96 -15.34 -5.49
N PHE A 63 -4.30 -15.93 -4.49
CA PHE A 63 -2.87 -15.90 -4.28
C PHE A 63 -2.33 -17.31 -4.06
N ALA A 64 -1.08 -17.49 -4.50
CA ALA A 64 -0.32 -18.74 -4.36
C ALA A 64 -1.17 -19.99 -4.69
N PRO A 65 -1.80 -20.08 -5.88
CA PRO A 65 -2.50 -21.31 -6.26
C PRO A 65 -1.49 -22.45 -6.43
N TRP A 66 -1.90 -23.66 -6.07
CA TRP A 66 -1.11 -24.88 -6.26
C TRP A 66 -2.00 -26.03 -6.79
N GLY A 67 -1.33 -27.05 -7.34
CA GLY A 67 -2.02 -28.21 -7.91
C GLY A 67 -2.91 -27.82 -9.09
N ALA A 68 -4.11 -28.40 -9.16
CA ALA A 68 -5.02 -28.15 -10.27
C ALA A 68 -5.43 -26.66 -10.41
N PHE A 69 -5.36 -25.86 -9.34
CA PHE A 69 -5.67 -24.42 -9.41
C PHE A 69 -4.57 -23.60 -10.05
N GLN A 70 -3.33 -24.10 -10.05
CA GLN A 70 -2.20 -23.42 -10.69
C GLN A 70 -2.26 -23.60 -12.21
N ASP A 71 -2.67 -24.78 -12.67
CA ASP A 71 -2.70 -25.15 -14.09
C ASP A 71 -4.03 -24.75 -14.78
N ASP A 72 -5.11 -24.53 -14.02
CA ASP A 72 -6.41 -24.12 -14.57
C ASP A 72 -6.81 -22.68 -14.20
N ALA A 73 -6.41 -21.75 -15.06
CA ALA A 73 -6.80 -20.35 -14.95
C ALA A 73 -8.33 -20.11 -14.99
N ARG A 74 -9.11 -21.04 -15.56
CA ARG A 74 -10.58 -20.90 -15.62
C ARG A 74 -11.22 -21.13 -14.27
N PHE A 75 -10.69 -22.03 -13.46
CA PHE A 75 -11.17 -22.25 -12.10
C PHE A 75 -10.99 -20.98 -11.24
N VAL A 76 -9.78 -20.43 -11.22
CA VAL A 76 -9.47 -19.20 -10.45
C VAL A 76 -10.27 -18.00 -10.95
N SER A 77 -10.47 -17.90 -12.27
CA SER A 77 -11.34 -16.88 -12.87
C SER A 77 -12.80 -17.06 -12.47
N GLY A 78 -13.32 -18.30 -12.48
CA GLY A 78 -14.69 -18.61 -12.08
C GLY A 78 -14.93 -18.41 -10.59
N LEU A 79 -13.93 -18.62 -9.73
CA LEU A 79 -14.02 -18.27 -8.31
C LEU A 79 -14.12 -16.75 -8.09
N ARG A 80 -13.60 -15.93 -9.01
CA ARG A 80 -13.51 -14.48 -8.82
C ARG A 80 -14.86 -13.82 -8.59
N SER A 81 -15.87 -14.17 -9.39
CA SER A 81 -17.22 -13.65 -9.22
C SER A 81 -17.86 -14.08 -7.90
N LEU A 82 -17.52 -15.28 -7.41
CA LEU A 82 -18.08 -15.82 -6.17
C LEU A 82 -17.50 -15.10 -4.93
N PHE A 83 -16.18 -14.89 -4.89
CA PHE A 83 -15.55 -14.24 -3.74
C PHE A 83 -15.67 -12.72 -3.70
N GLU A 84 -16.14 -12.10 -4.79
CA GLU A 84 -16.61 -10.71 -4.77
C GLU A 84 -17.82 -10.55 -3.84
N THR A 85 -18.70 -11.56 -3.80
CA THR A 85 -19.90 -11.58 -2.96
C THR A 85 -19.59 -12.08 -1.55
N SER A 86 -18.87 -13.20 -1.44
CA SER A 86 -18.60 -13.87 -0.16
C SER A 86 -17.21 -14.50 -0.14
N LEU A 87 -16.34 -14.03 0.75
CA LEU A 87 -14.97 -14.54 0.89
C LEU A 87 -14.92 -16.01 1.32
N THR A 88 -16.00 -16.51 1.94
CA THR A 88 -16.17 -17.91 2.35
C THR A 88 -17.03 -18.71 1.36
N LEU A 89 -17.35 -18.13 0.19
CA LEU A 89 -18.14 -18.75 -0.88
C LEU A 89 -19.53 -19.24 -0.45
N ASP A 90 -20.05 -18.75 0.66
CA ASP A 90 -21.33 -19.16 1.26
C ASP A 90 -21.44 -20.67 1.52
N VAL A 91 -20.32 -21.31 1.87
CA VAL A 91 -20.28 -22.72 2.27
C VAL A 91 -19.95 -22.86 3.75
N PRO A 92 -20.32 -24.00 4.39
CA PRO A 92 -19.83 -24.32 5.72
C PRO A 92 -18.30 -24.32 5.77
N THR A 93 -17.74 -23.52 6.69
CA THR A 93 -16.29 -23.36 6.83
C THR A 93 -15.68 -24.38 7.79
N GLU A 94 -14.35 -24.43 7.80
CA GLU A 94 -13.51 -25.19 8.75
C GLU A 94 -13.77 -26.70 8.72
N ARG A 95 -14.17 -27.20 7.54
CA ARG A 95 -14.41 -28.61 7.28
C ARG A 95 -14.27 -28.93 5.80
N TRP A 96 -14.04 -30.20 5.50
CA TRP A 96 -14.19 -30.73 4.15
C TRP A 96 -15.67 -30.97 3.83
N LEU A 97 -16.02 -30.67 2.58
CA LEU A 97 -17.31 -30.95 1.95
C LEU A 97 -17.05 -31.83 0.74
N LEU A 98 -17.84 -32.88 0.56
CA LEU A 98 -17.87 -33.61 -0.70
C LEU A 98 -18.47 -32.69 -1.77
N ALA A 99 -18.05 -32.87 -3.02
CA ALA A 99 -18.52 -32.06 -4.15
C ALA A 99 -20.06 -32.08 -4.32
N GLU A 100 -20.75 -33.09 -3.78
CA GLU A 100 -22.21 -33.21 -3.77
C GLU A 100 -22.91 -32.52 -2.59
N ASP A 101 -22.18 -32.22 -1.51
CA ASP A 101 -22.70 -31.60 -0.29
C ASP A 101 -22.51 -30.07 -0.26
N ILE A 102 -21.88 -29.50 -1.30
CA ILE A 102 -21.65 -28.06 -1.39
C ILE A 102 -22.99 -27.35 -1.67
N PRO A 103 -23.45 -26.42 -0.80
CA PRO A 103 -24.75 -25.77 -0.96
C PRO A 103 -24.77 -24.72 -2.09
N ASN A 104 -23.62 -24.18 -2.46
CA ASN A 104 -23.50 -23.17 -3.50
C ASN A 104 -23.45 -23.84 -4.89
N LEU A 105 -24.55 -23.76 -5.65
CA LEU A 105 -24.69 -24.42 -6.96
C LEU A 105 -23.63 -23.99 -7.98
N SER A 106 -23.31 -22.70 -8.05
CA SER A 106 -22.27 -22.19 -8.96
C SER A 106 -20.89 -22.74 -8.60
N LEU A 107 -20.63 -22.92 -7.30
CA LEU A 107 -19.40 -23.56 -6.83
C LEU A 107 -19.39 -25.06 -7.14
N VAL A 108 -20.52 -25.77 -7.00
CA VAL A 108 -20.64 -27.20 -7.36
C VAL A 108 -20.28 -27.43 -8.83
N GLU A 109 -20.84 -26.62 -9.74
CA GLU A 109 -20.55 -26.71 -11.17
C GLU A 109 -19.05 -26.53 -11.45
N LEU A 110 -18.44 -25.55 -10.79
CA LEU A 110 -17.02 -25.26 -10.91
C LEU A 110 -16.16 -26.41 -10.34
N VAL A 111 -16.50 -26.95 -9.16
CA VAL A 111 -15.79 -28.06 -8.51
C VAL A 111 -15.87 -29.33 -9.36
N ARG A 112 -17.06 -29.72 -9.81
CA ARG A 112 -17.27 -30.93 -10.63
C ARG A 112 -16.66 -30.79 -12.02
N GLY A 113 -16.79 -29.62 -12.65
CA GLY A 113 -16.23 -29.35 -13.97
C GLY A 113 -14.70 -29.48 -14.04
N HIS A 114 -14.02 -29.41 -12.89
CA HIS A 114 -12.56 -29.53 -12.77
C HIS A 114 -12.13 -30.82 -12.07
N GLY A 115 -13.03 -31.80 -11.89
CA GLY A 115 -12.70 -33.12 -11.36
C GLY A 115 -12.31 -33.14 -9.87
N LEU A 116 -12.74 -32.14 -9.09
CA LEU A 116 -12.50 -32.08 -7.65
C LEU A 116 -13.53 -32.93 -6.92
N LEU A 117 -13.08 -33.71 -5.93
CA LEU A 117 -13.92 -34.62 -5.15
C LEU A 117 -14.35 -34.00 -3.81
N GLU A 118 -13.43 -33.28 -3.17
CA GLU A 118 -13.61 -32.63 -1.89
C GLU A 118 -13.13 -31.18 -1.97
N LEU A 119 -13.80 -30.30 -1.26
CA LEU A 119 -13.42 -28.90 -1.08
C LEU A 119 -13.63 -28.50 0.38
N GLY A 120 -12.76 -27.66 0.91
CA GLY A 120 -13.01 -27.00 2.17
C GLY A 120 -12.50 -25.56 2.17
N VAL A 121 -13.11 -24.76 3.03
CA VAL A 121 -12.90 -23.32 3.10
C VAL A 121 -12.59 -22.93 4.54
N TRP A 122 -11.40 -22.37 4.75
CA TRP A 122 -10.94 -21.92 6.06
C TRP A 122 -10.77 -20.40 6.07
N PRO A 123 -11.56 -19.65 6.87
CA PRO A 123 -11.48 -18.21 6.91
C PRO A 123 -10.14 -17.72 7.45
N ILE A 124 -9.65 -16.63 6.84
CA ILE A 124 -8.50 -15.86 7.32
C ILE A 124 -9.05 -14.62 7.99
N TYR A 125 -8.79 -14.49 9.29
CA TYR A 125 -9.28 -13.39 10.09
C TYR A 125 -8.23 -12.29 10.23
N SER A 126 -8.71 -11.06 10.32
CA SER A 126 -7.95 -9.94 10.89
C SER A 126 -8.82 -9.35 11.98
N ARG A 127 -8.37 -9.46 13.23
CA ARG A 127 -9.23 -9.24 14.41
C ARG A 127 -10.47 -10.15 14.36
N GLU A 128 -11.66 -9.59 14.17
CA GLU A 128 -12.95 -10.32 14.15
C GLU A 128 -13.60 -10.34 12.75
N GLU A 129 -12.92 -9.81 11.73
CA GLU A 129 -13.47 -9.72 10.38
C GLU A 129 -12.76 -10.70 9.45
N VAL A 130 -13.55 -11.41 8.63
CA VAL A 130 -13.02 -12.27 7.56
C VAL A 130 -12.38 -11.38 6.49
N ARG A 131 -11.07 -11.55 6.28
CA ARG A 131 -10.29 -10.83 5.26
C ARG A 131 -9.92 -11.69 4.06
N GLY A 132 -10.12 -12.99 4.17
CA GLY A 132 -9.85 -13.94 3.12
C GLY A 132 -10.28 -15.33 3.51
N ALA A 133 -9.92 -16.30 2.70
CA ALA A 133 -10.07 -17.71 3.01
C ALA A 133 -8.98 -18.54 2.33
N ILE A 134 -8.59 -19.63 2.97
CA ILE A 134 -7.84 -20.72 2.34
C ILE A 134 -8.87 -21.64 1.69
N ILE A 135 -8.78 -21.81 0.37
CA ILE A 135 -9.54 -22.83 -0.34
C ILE A 135 -8.61 -24.00 -0.57
N VAL A 136 -9.02 -25.16 -0.09
CA VAL A 136 -8.30 -26.42 -0.32
C VAL A 136 -9.24 -27.40 -0.98
N ALA A 137 -8.69 -28.19 -1.89
CA ALA A 137 -9.44 -29.18 -2.63
C ALA A 137 -8.61 -30.46 -2.80
N ARG A 138 -9.28 -31.53 -3.20
CA ARG A 138 -8.63 -32.80 -3.54
C ARG A 138 -9.15 -33.35 -4.85
N THR A 139 -8.23 -33.84 -5.67
CA THR A 139 -8.55 -34.60 -6.89
C THR A 139 -8.63 -36.11 -6.64
N ARG A 140 -8.26 -36.56 -5.44
CA ARG A 140 -8.21 -37.98 -5.05
C ARG A 140 -8.92 -38.21 -3.71
N PRO A 141 -9.57 -39.37 -3.51
CA PRO A 141 -10.17 -39.72 -2.24
C PRO A 141 -9.12 -39.80 -1.13
N ALA A 142 -9.46 -39.33 0.07
CA ALA A 142 -8.60 -39.45 1.24
C ALA A 142 -9.05 -40.58 2.17
N ASN A 143 -8.10 -41.20 2.88
CA ASN A 143 -8.42 -42.13 3.95
C ASN A 143 -8.93 -41.36 5.18
N ARG A 144 -9.86 -41.94 5.95
CA ARG A 144 -10.52 -41.24 7.08
C ARG A 144 -9.55 -40.65 8.12
N ILE A 145 -8.45 -41.36 8.40
CA ILE A 145 -7.37 -40.92 9.33
C ILE A 145 -6.63 -39.68 8.80
N THR A 146 -6.56 -39.47 7.48
CA THR A 146 -5.93 -38.28 6.92
C THR A 146 -6.86 -37.07 6.93
N ALA A 147 -8.20 -37.23 6.91
CA ALA A 147 -9.13 -36.10 6.93
C ALA A 147 -9.11 -35.27 8.24
N GLU A 148 -9.14 -35.92 9.40
CA GLU A 148 -9.07 -35.24 10.71
C GLU A 148 -7.73 -34.51 10.90
N MET A 149 -6.64 -35.17 10.53
CA MET A 149 -5.30 -34.59 10.61
C MET A 149 -5.12 -33.43 9.60
N SER A 150 -5.73 -33.51 8.42
CA SER A 150 -5.76 -32.40 7.46
C SER A 150 -6.59 -31.22 7.95
N ASN A 151 -7.73 -31.44 8.62
CA ASN A 151 -8.50 -30.35 9.23
C ASN A 151 -7.65 -29.59 10.23
N ALA A 152 -7.08 -30.30 11.22
CA ALA A 152 -6.24 -29.68 12.24
C ALA A 152 -5.02 -28.93 11.65
N LEU A 153 -4.46 -29.45 10.55
CA LEU A 153 -3.37 -28.81 9.83
C LEU A 153 -3.81 -27.50 9.16
N VAL A 154 -4.97 -27.49 8.49
CA VAL A 154 -5.48 -26.28 7.83
C VAL A 154 -5.96 -25.27 8.86
N ASP A 155 -6.57 -25.70 9.99
CA ASP A 155 -6.92 -24.84 11.12
C ASP A 155 -5.68 -24.11 11.66
N ALA A 156 -4.61 -24.87 11.94
CA ALA A 156 -3.35 -24.31 12.41
C ALA A 156 -2.74 -23.35 11.37
N CYS A 157 -2.79 -23.70 10.08
CA CYS A 157 -2.32 -22.86 9.00
C CYS A 157 -3.12 -21.55 8.90
N ALA A 158 -4.45 -21.62 8.93
CA ALA A 158 -5.34 -20.46 8.89
C ALA A 158 -5.10 -19.50 10.06
N ALA A 159 -4.94 -20.04 11.28
CA ALA A 159 -4.62 -19.25 12.46
C ALA A 159 -3.24 -18.54 12.33
N GLN A 160 -2.22 -19.26 11.88
CA GLN A 160 -0.86 -18.71 11.72
C GLN A 160 -0.78 -17.69 10.59
N VAL A 161 -1.42 -17.94 9.45
CA VAL A 161 -1.51 -17.00 8.32
C VAL A 161 -2.26 -15.74 8.75
N SER A 162 -3.38 -15.88 9.47
CA SER A 162 -4.13 -14.74 10.02
C SER A 162 -3.25 -13.85 10.90
N LEU A 163 -2.55 -14.46 11.86
CA LEU A 163 -1.65 -13.74 12.76
C LEU A 163 -0.48 -13.06 12.02
N ALA A 164 0.16 -13.78 11.10
CA ALA A 164 1.31 -13.25 10.36
C ALA A 164 0.91 -12.11 9.41
N LEU A 165 -0.26 -12.20 8.76
CA LEU A 165 -0.81 -11.11 7.94
C LEU A 165 -1.15 -9.89 8.80
N ASP A 166 -1.71 -10.08 9.99
CA ASP A 166 -1.96 -9.00 10.94
C ASP A 166 -0.66 -8.32 11.40
N MET A 167 0.39 -9.10 11.69
CA MET A 167 1.72 -8.56 12.03
C MET A 167 2.33 -7.76 10.87
N ILE A 168 2.32 -8.30 9.65
CA ILE A 168 2.81 -7.61 8.44
C ILE A 168 2.02 -6.31 8.22
N MET A 169 0.69 -6.35 8.41
CA MET A 169 -0.16 -5.16 8.34
C MET A 169 0.20 -4.12 9.38
N ALA A 170 0.39 -4.52 10.64
CA ALA A 170 0.75 -3.62 11.73
C ALA A 170 2.10 -2.94 11.48
N LEU A 171 3.10 -3.70 11.03
CA LEU A 171 4.40 -3.18 10.64
C LEU A 171 4.27 -2.17 9.49
N ARG A 172 3.51 -2.49 8.44
CA ARG A 172 3.28 -1.57 7.32
C ARG A 172 2.54 -0.29 7.74
N ILE A 173 1.57 -0.38 8.65
CA ILE A 173 0.89 0.80 9.21
C ILE A 173 1.89 1.65 9.99
N ALA A 174 2.72 1.04 10.84
CA ALA A 174 3.72 1.74 11.62
C ALA A 174 4.76 2.42 10.72
N GLU A 175 5.23 1.74 9.68
CA GLU A 175 6.13 2.31 8.67
C GLU A 175 5.47 3.48 7.94
N HIS A 176 4.22 3.34 7.52
CA HIS A 176 3.48 4.39 6.83
C HIS A 176 3.26 5.62 7.73
N ALA A 177 2.92 5.40 9.00
CA ALA A 177 2.81 6.47 9.99
C ALA A 177 4.17 7.16 10.23
N SER A 178 5.26 6.38 10.28
CA SER A 178 6.63 6.90 10.40
C SER A 178 7.10 7.69 9.17
N GLN A 179 6.38 7.64 8.05
CA GLN A 179 6.70 8.39 6.82
C GLN A 179 5.99 9.75 6.74
N ARG A 180 5.18 10.09 7.73
CA ARG A 180 4.48 11.38 7.80
C ARG A 180 5.14 12.30 8.82
N ASP A 181 5.12 13.60 8.55
CA ASP A 181 5.45 14.63 9.53
C ASP A 181 4.27 14.82 10.48
N LEU A 182 4.49 14.62 11.78
CA LEU A 182 3.42 14.65 12.80
C LEU A 182 2.75 16.02 12.93
N LEU A 183 3.48 17.10 12.62
CA LEU A 183 2.97 18.46 12.77
C LEU A 183 2.00 18.85 11.65
N THR A 184 2.39 18.56 10.41
CA THR A 184 1.71 19.05 9.20
C THR A 184 0.92 17.96 8.46
N GLY A 185 1.19 16.68 8.74
CA GLY A 185 0.64 15.53 8.02
C GLY A 185 1.16 15.39 6.58
N ALA A 186 2.10 16.23 6.14
CA ALA A 186 2.84 16.02 4.90
C ALA A 186 3.71 14.75 4.99
N TRP A 187 4.24 14.27 3.87
CA TRP A 187 5.31 13.28 3.92
C TRP A 187 6.52 13.87 4.63
N ASN A 188 7.28 13.08 5.37
CA ASN A 188 8.61 13.50 5.78
C ASN A 188 9.64 13.16 4.68
N ARG A 189 10.91 13.53 4.90
CA ARG A 189 12.01 13.23 3.96
C ARG A 189 12.02 11.76 3.50
N ARG A 190 11.95 10.82 4.44
CA ARG A 190 11.92 9.37 4.15
C ARG A 190 10.68 8.97 3.34
N GLY A 191 9.53 9.57 3.64
CA GLY A 191 8.27 9.34 2.91
C GLY A 191 8.28 9.86 1.48
N ILE A 192 9.00 10.95 1.18
CA ILE A 192 9.18 11.44 -0.19
C ILE A 192 10.14 10.53 -0.96
N GLU A 193 11.29 10.21 -0.37
CA GLU A 193 12.31 9.36 -1.00
C GLU A 193 11.75 7.97 -1.38
N SER A 194 10.87 7.38 -0.55
CA SER A 194 10.25 6.08 -0.85
C SER A 194 9.22 6.14 -1.98
N ARG A 195 8.66 7.32 -2.28
CA ARG A 195 7.55 7.49 -3.24
C ARG A 195 7.97 8.11 -4.56
N ILE A 196 9.10 8.81 -4.59
CA ILE A 196 9.53 9.56 -5.77
C ILE A 196 9.70 8.67 -7.00
N GLY A 197 10.36 7.51 -6.84
CA GLY A 197 10.57 6.56 -7.93
C GLY A 197 9.25 6.06 -8.52
N HIS A 198 8.27 5.73 -7.66
CA HIS A 198 6.94 5.33 -8.11
C HIS A 198 6.19 6.47 -8.82
N PHE A 199 6.28 7.69 -8.29
CA PHE A 199 5.66 8.87 -8.88
C PHE A 199 6.21 9.13 -10.29
N ILE A 200 7.53 9.13 -10.45
CA ILE A 200 8.19 9.34 -11.74
C ILE A 200 7.84 8.23 -12.72
N ASN A 201 7.87 6.96 -12.29
CA ASN A 201 7.61 5.81 -13.15
C ASN A 201 6.14 5.67 -13.57
N SER A 202 5.20 6.32 -12.86
CA SER A 202 3.80 6.40 -13.26
C SER A 202 3.56 7.29 -14.51
N ARG A 203 4.65 7.80 -15.12
CA ARG A 203 4.71 8.60 -16.36
C ARG A 203 3.94 8.05 -17.55
N SER A 204 3.78 6.73 -17.65
CA SER A 204 3.06 6.09 -18.77
C SER A 204 1.58 6.45 -18.86
N ARG A 205 1.04 7.17 -17.87
CA ARG A 205 -0.33 7.68 -17.83
C ARG A 205 -0.45 9.19 -18.11
N LEU A 206 0.65 9.88 -18.37
CA LEU A 206 0.59 11.29 -18.73
C LEU A 206 -0.14 11.45 -20.07
N GLN A 207 -1.08 12.39 -20.13
CA GLN A 207 -1.54 12.93 -21.40
C GLN A 207 -0.38 13.71 -22.04
N ASP A 208 -0.33 13.80 -23.37
CA ASP A 208 0.77 14.39 -24.18
C ASP A 208 1.19 15.83 -23.82
N ARG A 209 0.57 16.47 -22.82
CA ARG A 209 0.81 17.87 -22.42
C ARG A 209 1.05 18.10 -20.92
N GLN A 210 1.24 17.05 -20.12
CA GLN A 210 1.47 17.20 -18.68
C GLN A 210 2.96 17.19 -18.31
N HIS A 211 3.37 18.21 -17.56
CA HIS A 211 4.69 18.37 -16.96
C HIS A 211 4.75 17.64 -15.62
N VAL A 212 5.91 17.05 -15.31
CA VAL A 212 6.22 16.52 -13.98
C VAL A 212 7.11 17.53 -13.28
N ILE A 213 6.58 18.18 -12.25
CA ILE A 213 7.23 19.28 -11.54
C ILE A 213 7.76 18.78 -10.20
N LEU A 214 9.02 19.14 -9.91
CA LEU A 214 9.60 19.09 -8.57
C LEU A 214 9.77 20.53 -8.09
N GLY A 215 9.03 20.90 -7.03
CA GLY A 215 9.08 22.22 -6.40
C GLY A 215 9.74 22.17 -5.02
N LEU A 216 10.56 23.16 -4.69
CA LEU A 216 11.05 23.42 -3.34
C LEU A 216 10.43 24.71 -2.81
N VAL A 217 10.05 24.69 -1.54
CA VAL A 217 9.37 25.78 -0.85
C VAL A 217 10.06 26.02 0.48
N ASP A 218 10.30 27.26 0.82
CA ASP A 218 10.90 27.68 2.09
C ASP A 218 10.10 28.83 2.69
N VAL A 219 9.92 28.82 4.02
CA VAL A 219 9.17 29.87 4.71
C VAL A 219 10.07 31.08 5.00
N ASP A 220 9.73 32.22 4.42
CA ASP A 220 10.48 33.47 4.61
C ASP A 220 10.46 33.87 6.09
N ASN A 221 11.65 34.15 6.66
CA ASN A 221 11.84 34.63 8.03
C ASN A 221 11.18 33.77 9.13
N PHE A 222 11.09 32.45 8.93
CA PHE A 222 10.40 31.56 9.89
C PHE A 222 10.96 31.62 11.32
N LYS A 223 12.28 31.77 11.46
CA LYS A 223 12.92 31.94 12.77
C LYS A 223 12.40 33.19 13.49
N GLU A 224 12.26 34.31 12.80
CA GLU A 224 11.74 35.56 13.39
C GLU A 224 10.28 35.40 13.83
N ILE A 225 9.47 34.65 13.08
CA ILE A 225 8.09 34.32 13.48
C ILE A 225 8.08 33.54 14.79
N ASN A 226 8.94 32.53 14.93
CA ASN A 226 9.05 31.74 16.15
C ASN A 226 9.57 32.57 17.33
N ASP A 227 10.61 33.37 17.10
CA ASP A 227 11.23 34.19 18.15
C ASP A 227 10.27 35.29 18.64
N THR A 228 9.42 35.82 17.77
CA THR A 228 8.47 36.90 18.09
C THR A 228 7.15 36.40 18.67
N TYR A 229 6.58 35.33 18.10
CA TYR A 229 5.22 34.86 18.41
C TYR A 229 5.16 33.46 19.04
N GLY A 230 6.31 32.87 19.32
CA GLY A 230 6.47 31.54 19.89
C GLY A 230 6.24 30.40 18.89
N HIS A 231 6.84 29.25 19.20
CA HIS A 231 6.71 28.01 18.42
C HIS A 231 5.27 27.58 18.09
N PRO A 232 4.27 27.71 18.99
CA PRO A 232 2.88 27.35 18.64
C PRO A 232 2.33 28.16 17.45
N THR A 233 2.83 29.38 17.24
CA THR A 233 2.46 30.20 16.09
C THR A 233 3.15 29.72 14.82
N GLY A 234 4.45 29.42 14.88
CA GLY A 234 5.16 28.79 13.75
C GLY A 234 4.52 27.47 13.33
N ASP A 235 4.10 26.64 14.29
CA ASP A 235 3.37 25.41 14.03
C ASP A 235 2.07 25.62 13.25
N ARG A 236 1.32 26.68 13.55
CA ARG A 236 0.12 27.05 12.78
C ARG A 236 0.46 27.51 11.38
N VAL A 237 1.55 28.28 11.22
CA VAL A 237 2.04 28.71 9.90
C VAL A 237 2.39 27.51 9.02
N LEU A 238 3.15 26.55 9.53
CA LEU A 238 3.54 25.35 8.79
C LEU A 238 2.32 24.52 8.35
N ARG A 239 1.33 24.32 9.24
CA ARG A 239 0.08 23.62 8.90
C ARG A 239 -0.71 24.36 7.81
N ASN A 240 -0.79 25.68 7.89
CA ASN A 240 -1.50 26.49 6.90
C ASN A 240 -0.82 26.45 5.52
N ILE A 241 0.50 26.44 5.48
CA ILE A 241 1.28 26.33 4.24
C ILE A 241 1.02 24.99 3.57
N VAL A 242 1.07 23.88 4.31
CA VAL A 242 0.74 22.55 3.77
C VAL A 242 -0.70 22.48 3.28
N HIS A 243 -1.64 23.10 4.00
CA HIS A 243 -3.04 23.14 3.57
C HIS A 243 -3.23 23.93 2.26
N ALA A 244 -2.56 25.08 2.12
CA ALA A 244 -2.59 25.87 0.88
C ALA A 244 -1.97 25.10 -0.30
N MET A 245 -0.81 24.46 -0.10
CA MET A 245 -0.18 23.64 -1.13
C MET A 245 -1.06 22.47 -1.56
N ARG A 246 -1.75 21.80 -0.63
CA ARG A 246 -2.67 20.69 -0.95
C ARG A 246 -3.79 21.11 -1.89
N ALA A 247 -4.28 22.35 -1.79
CA ALA A 247 -5.31 22.86 -2.70
C ALA A 247 -4.79 23.05 -4.13
N CYS A 248 -3.48 23.25 -4.33
CA CYS A 248 -2.86 23.42 -5.64
C CYS A 248 -2.41 22.09 -6.29
N VAL A 249 -2.04 21.10 -5.47
CA VAL A 249 -1.32 19.89 -5.92
C VAL A 249 -2.27 18.78 -6.43
N GLU A 250 -3.59 19.01 -6.38
CA GLU A 250 -4.65 18.05 -6.72
C GLU A 250 -4.50 16.69 -5.99
N THR A 251 -5.33 15.68 -6.30
CA THR A 251 -5.36 14.40 -5.57
C THR A 251 -4.14 13.50 -5.79
N HIS A 252 -3.31 13.77 -6.80
CA HIS A 252 -2.26 12.84 -7.23
C HIS A 252 -0.83 13.31 -6.93
N GLY A 253 -0.62 14.55 -6.49
CA GLY A 253 0.71 15.03 -6.15
C GLY A 253 1.12 14.75 -4.69
N LEU A 254 2.41 14.87 -4.43
CA LEU A 254 3.06 14.64 -3.14
C LEU A 254 3.53 15.96 -2.56
N ILE A 255 3.29 16.16 -1.27
CA ILE A 255 3.85 17.26 -0.49
C ILE A 255 4.64 16.64 0.65
N GLY A 256 5.88 17.07 0.82
CA GLY A 256 6.74 16.62 1.90
C GLY A 256 7.43 17.77 2.62
N ARG A 257 7.76 17.55 3.89
CA ARG A 257 8.57 18.43 4.72
C ARG A 257 9.97 17.84 4.85
N LEU A 258 10.97 18.56 4.36
CA LEU A 258 12.37 18.14 4.31
C LEU A 258 13.18 18.58 5.52
N GLY A 259 12.77 19.69 6.14
CA GLY A 259 13.45 20.34 7.26
C GLY A 259 12.46 21.11 8.16
N GLY A 260 12.96 22.09 8.91
CA GLY A 260 12.13 22.90 9.82
C GLY A 260 11.05 23.68 9.08
N ASP A 261 11.43 24.37 8.03
CA ASP A 261 10.64 25.31 7.23
C ASP A 261 10.72 25.00 5.72
N GLU A 262 11.39 23.91 5.35
CA GLU A 262 11.58 23.50 3.97
C GLU A 262 10.59 22.40 3.58
N PHE A 263 9.95 22.58 2.42
CA PHE A 263 9.03 21.64 1.82
C PHE A 263 9.42 21.31 0.39
N ILE A 264 8.98 20.14 -0.05
CA ILE A 264 9.06 19.66 -1.42
C ILE A 264 7.67 19.33 -1.93
N VAL A 265 7.44 19.63 -3.21
CA VAL A 265 6.21 19.31 -3.94
C VAL A 265 6.58 18.51 -5.17
N LEU A 266 5.86 17.40 -5.41
CA LEU A 266 5.92 16.67 -6.67
C LEU A 266 4.53 16.56 -7.25
N CYS A 267 4.31 17.04 -8.46
CA CYS A 267 2.99 16.99 -9.08
C CYS A 267 3.07 16.84 -10.58
N GLN A 268 1.95 16.41 -11.16
CA GLN A 268 1.69 16.53 -12.59
C GLN A 268 0.94 17.84 -12.81
N SER A 269 1.30 18.62 -13.82
CA SER A 269 0.68 19.92 -14.08
C SER A 269 0.59 20.19 -15.57
N ASN A 270 -0.46 20.90 -15.98
CA ASN A 270 -0.57 21.44 -17.34
C ASN A 270 0.24 22.73 -17.52
N TRP A 271 0.85 23.22 -16.44
CA TRP A 271 1.68 24.42 -16.41
C TRP A 271 3.16 24.03 -16.30
N HIS A 272 4.03 24.91 -16.77
CA HIS A 272 5.46 24.83 -16.47
C HIS A 272 5.71 25.08 -14.97
N TRP A 273 6.92 24.74 -14.51
CA TRP A 273 7.26 24.83 -13.08
C TRP A 273 7.04 26.24 -12.53
N HIS A 274 7.30 27.28 -13.32
CA HIS A 274 7.30 28.65 -12.84
C HIS A 274 5.89 29.11 -12.46
N GLU A 275 4.93 28.94 -13.38
CA GLU A 275 3.54 29.31 -13.20
C GLU A 275 2.91 28.49 -12.07
N PHE A 276 3.21 27.20 -12.00
CA PHE A 276 2.72 26.34 -10.93
C PHE A 276 3.25 26.78 -9.54
N MET A 277 4.55 27.06 -9.42
CA MET A 277 5.12 27.52 -8.15
C MET A 277 4.63 28.92 -7.76
N LEU A 278 4.32 29.79 -8.73
CA LEU A 278 3.66 31.07 -8.48
C LEU A 278 2.23 30.90 -7.96
N GLN A 279 1.48 29.90 -8.45
CA GLN A 279 0.16 29.57 -7.91
C GLN A 279 0.25 29.15 -6.44
N ILE A 280 1.22 28.30 -6.09
CA ILE A 280 1.49 27.93 -4.69
C ILE A 280 1.84 29.15 -3.85
N GLN A 281 2.75 30.00 -4.32
CA GLN A 281 3.15 31.22 -3.62
C GLN A 281 1.96 32.16 -3.38
N SER A 282 1.09 32.34 -4.37
CA SER A 282 -0.13 33.14 -4.28
C SER A 282 -1.15 32.52 -3.32
N ALA A 283 -1.39 31.21 -3.38
CA ALA A 283 -2.31 30.51 -2.49
C ALA A 283 -1.88 30.64 -1.02
N VAL A 284 -0.58 30.52 -0.74
CA VAL A 284 -0.03 30.72 0.59
C VAL A 284 -0.17 32.17 1.05
N ALA A 285 0.19 33.14 0.20
CA ALA A 285 0.09 34.57 0.53
C ALA A 285 -1.37 35.00 0.84
N ASN A 286 -2.33 34.53 0.03
CA ASN A 286 -3.75 34.79 0.23
C ASN A 286 -4.23 34.21 1.56
N ARG A 287 -3.83 32.97 1.89
CA ARG A 287 -4.19 32.35 3.18
C ARG A 287 -3.52 33.04 4.36
N ALA A 288 -2.32 33.59 4.16
CA ALA A 288 -1.56 34.27 5.19
C ALA A 288 -2.08 35.69 5.49
N ASN A 289 -2.94 36.28 4.65
CA ASN A 289 -3.31 37.69 4.71
C ASN A 289 -2.08 38.62 4.81
N GLY A 290 -0.97 38.25 4.16
CA GLY A 290 0.29 39.00 4.19
C GLY A 290 1.14 38.85 5.47
N LEU A 291 0.75 38.01 6.43
CA LEU A 291 1.50 37.83 7.70
C LEU A 291 2.80 37.05 7.55
N TYR A 292 2.88 36.19 6.54
CA TYR A 292 4.06 35.42 6.20
C TYR A 292 4.07 35.14 4.71
N ALA A 293 5.24 34.81 4.18
CA ALA A 293 5.41 34.49 2.78
C ALA A 293 6.33 33.28 2.63
N ILE A 294 6.39 32.76 1.40
CA ILE A 294 7.26 31.65 1.05
C ILE A 294 8.10 32.04 -0.15
N SER A 295 9.32 31.52 -0.17
CA SER A 295 10.18 31.48 -1.35
C SER A 295 10.01 30.13 -2.04
N VAL A 296 10.07 30.15 -3.37
CA VAL A 296 9.81 28.97 -4.20
C VAL A 296 10.85 28.81 -5.30
N GLY A 297 11.18 27.56 -5.62
CA GLY A 297 11.94 27.17 -6.80
C GLY A 297 11.36 25.88 -7.38
N GLY A 298 11.53 25.63 -8.67
CA GLY A 298 11.01 24.42 -9.28
C GLY A 298 11.84 23.94 -10.45
N ALA A 299 11.64 22.68 -10.82
CA ALA A 299 12.29 22.01 -11.94
C ALA A 299 11.29 21.10 -12.66
N GLU A 300 11.49 20.92 -13.95
CA GLU A 300 10.68 20.05 -14.80
C GLU A 300 11.44 18.79 -15.17
N TRP A 301 10.87 17.65 -14.82
CA TRP A 301 11.46 16.36 -15.14
C TRP A 301 11.46 16.12 -16.66
N GLY A 302 12.59 15.68 -17.19
CA GLY A 302 12.84 15.51 -18.62
C GLY A 302 13.32 16.78 -19.34
N ILE A 303 13.21 17.95 -18.72
CA ILE A 303 13.75 19.22 -19.23
C ILE A 303 14.99 19.63 -18.44
N ASP A 304 14.85 19.74 -17.12
CA ASP A 304 15.94 20.13 -16.21
C ASP A 304 16.80 18.94 -15.75
N GLY A 305 16.33 17.71 -16.01
CA GLY A 305 17.04 16.48 -15.67
C GLY A 305 16.14 15.25 -15.71
N THR A 306 16.74 14.06 -15.73
CA THR A 306 16.03 12.77 -15.70
C THR A 306 16.27 11.99 -14.41
N THR A 307 16.92 12.61 -13.43
CA THR A 307 17.16 12.06 -12.09
C THR A 307 16.67 13.03 -11.02
N PHE A 308 16.44 12.50 -9.82
CA PHE A 308 15.97 13.31 -8.69
C PHE A 308 17.00 14.37 -8.32
N GLU A 309 18.26 13.96 -8.27
CA GLU A 309 19.38 14.82 -7.88
C GLU A 309 19.53 16.01 -8.83
N ALA A 310 19.38 15.78 -10.15
CA ALA A 310 19.45 16.85 -11.15
C ALA A 310 18.29 17.85 -11.01
N CYS A 311 17.06 17.34 -10.90
CA CYS A 311 15.87 18.19 -10.75
C CYS A 311 15.89 18.94 -9.41
N TYR A 312 16.30 18.27 -8.33
CA TYR A 312 16.43 18.87 -7.01
C TYR A 312 17.46 20.00 -7.01
N ALA A 313 18.65 19.77 -7.57
CA ALA A 313 19.70 20.78 -7.67
C ALA A 313 19.22 22.01 -8.46
N LYS A 314 18.48 21.79 -9.56
CA LYS A 314 17.93 22.90 -10.35
C LYS A 314 16.83 23.67 -9.62
N ALA A 315 15.94 22.97 -8.91
CA ALA A 315 14.91 23.60 -8.10
C ALA A 315 15.52 24.42 -6.95
N ASP A 316 16.60 23.92 -6.33
CA ASP A 316 17.31 24.59 -5.25
C ASP A 316 18.02 25.88 -5.72
N GLU A 317 18.70 25.83 -6.87
CA GLU A 317 19.29 27.01 -7.51
C GLU A 317 18.24 28.12 -7.73
N ARG A 318 17.06 27.74 -8.26
CA ARG A 318 15.95 28.66 -8.52
C ARG A 318 15.29 29.17 -7.23
N LEU A 319 15.21 28.34 -6.19
CA LEU A 319 14.74 28.73 -4.86
C LEU A 319 15.67 29.78 -4.26
N TYR A 320 16.98 29.56 -4.34
CA TYR A 320 17.98 30.49 -3.85
C TYR A 320 17.92 31.84 -4.58
N ALA A 321 17.76 31.82 -5.91
CA ALA A 321 17.56 33.03 -6.70
C ALA A 321 16.28 33.79 -6.28
N ASN A 322 15.18 33.07 -6.04
CA ASN A 322 13.92 33.65 -5.55
C ASN A 322 14.10 34.33 -4.18
N LYS A 323 14.77 33.66 -3.23
CA LYS A 323 15.08 34.23 -1.90
C LYS A 323 15.88 35.54 -2.02
N ARG A 324 16.90 35.58 -2.89
CA ARG A 324 17.72 36.79 -3.08
C ARG A 324 16.92 37.95 -3.66
N ALA A 325 16.11 37.70 -4.69
CA ALA A 325 15.29 38.74 -5.31
C ALA A 325 14.26 39.33 -4.31
N ARG A 326 13.65 38.49 -3.47
CA ARG A 326 12.68 38.92 -2.46
C ARG A 326 13.33 39.75 -1.35
N LYS A 327 14.53 39.36 -0.88
CA LYS A 327 15.30 40.16 0.08
C LYS A 327 15.65 41.54 -0.47
N GLN A 328 16.06 41.63 -1.74
CA GLN A 328 16.35 42.91 -2.39
C GLN A 328 15.09 43.78 -2.51
N ALA A 329 13.96 43.20 -2.91
CA ALA A 329 12.70 43.93 -3.01
C ALA A 329 12.20 44.45 -1.65
N ALA A 330 12.45 43.71 -0.56
CA ALA A 330 12.11 44.15 0.80
C ALA A 330 13.02 45.29 1.31
N MET A 331 14.29 45.35 0.88
CA MET A 331 15.20 46.45 1.24
C MET A 331 14.86 47.78 0.53
N HIS A 332 14.11 47.73 -0.57
CA HIS A 332 13.73 48.90 -1.37
C HIS A 332 12.27 49.37 -1.13
N ARG A 333 11.55 48.77 -0.17
CA ARG A 333 10.20 49.18 0.25
C ARG A 333 10.25 49.95 1.56
#